data_AF-A0A523ZED5-F1
#
_entry.id   AF-A0A523ZED5-F1
#
_cell.length_a   1.000
_cell.length_b   1.000
_cell.length_c   1.000
_cell.angle_alpha   90.00
_cell.angle_beta   90.00
_cell.angle_gamma   90.00
#
_symmetry.space_group_name_H-M   'P 1'
#
loop_
_entity.id
_entity.type
_entity.pdbx_description
1 polymer ?
#
loop_
_entity_poly.entity_id
_entity_poly.type
_entity_poly.pdbx_seq_one_letter_code
_entity_poly.pdbx_strand_id
1 'polypeptide(L)' 'MACISPDGKPTESGIKLLRSLKSGLRSPEEVAKATGLPLFRVRSGLRELAAAELVTQKGEGYELSPKGNELVGSQP' A
#
# COMPACT_ATOMS: atom_id res chain seq x y z
N MET A 1 5.05 12.99 0.68
CA MET A 1 5.10 12.30 1.98
C MET A 1 5.38 10.83 1.73
N ALA A 2 6.14 10.23 2.64
CA ALA A 2 6.34 8.79 2.70
C ALA A 2 4.99 8.07 2.91
N CYS A 3 4.89 6.81 2.52
CA CYS A 3 3.69 6.00 2.76
C CYS A 3 3.66 5.43 4.18
N ILE A 4 4.79 5.50 4.87
CA ILE A 4 4.95 5.17 6.28
C ILE A 4 5.43 6.41 7.04
N SER A 5 4.80 6.67 8.18
CA SER A 5 5.21 7.69 9.15
C SER A 5 6.39 7.18 9.99
N PRO A 6 7.16 8.06 10.66
CA PRO A 6 8.28 7.65 11.51
C PRO A 6 7.91 6.68 12.65
N ASP A 7 6.66 6.69 13.09
CA ASP A 7 6.08 5.78 14.08
C ASP A 7 5.65 4.42 13.48
N GLY A 8 5.99 4.14 12.22
CA GLY A 8 5.74 2.87 11.54
C GLY A 8 4.31 2.68 11.04
N LYS A 9 3.46 3.71 11.17
CA LYS A 9 2.05 3.66 10.73
C LYS A 9 1.89 4.16 9.29
N PRO A 10 0.93 3.63 8.53
CA PRO A 10 0.66 4.13 7.19
C PRO A 10 0.12 5.57 7.23
N THR A 11 0.67 6.43 6.38
CA THR A 11 0.11 7.77 6.15
C THR A 11 -1.18 7.69 5.34
N GLU A 12 -1.87 8.81 5.13
CA GLU A 12 -3.06 8.84 4.27
C GLU A 12 -2.78 8.33 2.84
N SER A 13 -1.58 8.60 2.32
CA SER A 13 -1.13 8.04 1.03
C SER A 13 -0.89 6.54 1.12
N GLY A 14 -0.29 6.05 2.21
CA GLY A 14 -0.13 4.62 2.48
C GLY A 14 -1.48 3.89 2.58
N ILE A 15 -2.47 4.48 3.24
CA ILE A 15 -3.82 3.91 3.36
C ILE A 15 -4.50 3.82 2.00
N LYS A 16 -4.36 4.82 1.12
CA LYS A 16 -4.89 4.76 -0.25
C LYS A 16 -4.30 3.59 -1.04
N LEU A 17 -3.00 3.33 -0.89
CA LEU A 17 -2.36 2.15 -1.49
C LEU A 17 -2.91 0.85 -0.92
N LEU A 18 -3.00 0.73 0.41
CA LEU A 18 -3.51 -0.47 1.07
C LEU A 18 -4.98 -0.76 0.68
N ARG A 19 -5.84 0.27 0.60
CA ARG A 19 -7.24 0.12 0.12
C ARG A 19 -7.32 -0.31 -1.34
N SER A 20 -6.39 0.14 -2.18
CA SER A 20 -6.30 -0.26 -3.58
C SER A 20 -5.97 -1.75 -3.70
N LEU A 21 -5.03 -2.24 -2.88
CA LEU A 21 -4.71 -3.66 -2.79
C LEU A 21 -5.87 -4.49 -2.23
N LYS A 22 -6.60 -3.95 -1.23
CA LYS A 22 -7.82 -4.58 -0.68
C LYS A 22 -8.92 -4.75 -1.74
N SER A 23 -8.97 -3.82 -2.69
CA SER A 23 -9.93 -3.86 -3.80
C SER A 23 -9.53 -4.86 -4.90
N GLY A 24 -8.43 -5.58 -4.73
CA GLY A 24 -7.98 -6.63 -5.65
C GLY A 24 -6.90 -6.19 -6.65
N LEU A 25 -6.49 -4.91 -6.64
CA LEU A 25 -5.39 -4.46 -7.49
C LEU A 25 -4.07 -5.05 -7.00
N ARG A 26 -3.21 -5.49 -7.91
CA ARG A 26 -1.94 -6.12 -7.54
C ARG A 26 -0.74 -5.45 -8.18
N SER A 27 -0.89 -4.86 -9.35
CA SER A 27 0.22 -4.18 -10.02
C SER A 27 0.37 -2.73 -9.53
N PRO A 28 1.61 -2.21 -9.41
CA PRO A 28 1.85 -0.80 -9.15
C PRO A 28 1.18 0.14 -10.17
N GLU A 29 1.04 -0.29 -11.42
CA GLU A 29 0.41 0.45 -12.52
C GLU A 29 -1.09 0.64 -12.29
N GLU A 30 -1.80 -0.43 -11.94
CA GLU A 30 -3.23 -0.36 -11.61
C GLU A 30 -3.48 0.50 -10.38
N VAL A 31 -2.65 0.35 -9.35
CA VAL A 31 -2.74 1.14 -8.12
C VAL A 31 -2.48 2.63 -8.40
N ALA A 32 -1.52 2.96 -9.26
CA ALA A 32 -1.28 4.34 -9.69
C ALA A 32 -2.49 4.93 -10.41
N LYS A 33 -3.11 4.16 -11.31
CA LYS A 33 -4.31 4.58 -12.03
C LYS A 33 -5.50 4.81 -11.08
N ALA A 34 -5.70 3.91 -10.12
CA ALA A 34 -6.81 3.99 -9.16
C ALA A 34 -6.64 5.13 -8.13
N THR A 35 -5.41 5.37 -7.68
CA THR A 35 -5.12 6.39 -6.66
C THR A 35 -4.84 7.78 -7.24
N GLY A 36 -4.60 7.89 -8.55
CA GLY A 36 -4.14 9.12 -9.19
C GLY A 36 -2.73 9.54 -8.77
N LEU A 37 -1.99 8.68 -8.08
CA LEU A 37 -0.62 8.95 -7.64
C LEU A 37 0.37 8.61 -8.77
N PRO A 38 1.48 9.36 -8.89
CA PRO A 38 2.54 9.00 -9.82
C PRO A 38 3.10 7.60 -9.56
N LEU A 39 3.36 6.83 -10.62
CA LEU A 39 3.83 5.43 -10.53
C LEU A 39 5.08 5.27 -9.67
N PHE A 40 6.04 6.20 -9.75
CA PHE A 40 7.25 6.14 -8.93
C PHE A 40 6.94 6.25 -7.42
N ARG A 41 5.91 7.03 -7.06
CA ARG A 41 5.46 7.19 -5.67
C ARG A 41 4.74 5.94 -5.20
N VAL A 42 3.91 5.33 -6.04
CA VAL A 42 3.27 4.05 -5.75
C VAL A 42 4.32 2.96 -5.53
N ARG A 43 5.31 2.85 -6.41
CA ARG A 43 6.40 1.87 -6.28
C ARG A 43 7.23 2.10 -5.01
N SER A 44 7.56 3.35 -4.67
CA SER A 44 8.24 3.65 -3.40
C SER A 44 7.37 3.27 -2.20
N GLY A 45 6.11 3.69 -2.23
CA GLY A 45 5.16 3.44 -1.16
C GLY A 45 4.91 1.95 -0.90
N LEU A 46 4.74 1.15 -1.95
CA LEU A 46 4.57 -0.30 -1.84
C LEU A 46 5.81 -0.98 -1.22
N ARG A 47 7.01 -0.51 -1.54
CA ARG A 47 8.25 -1.00 -0.89
C ARG A 47 8.31 -0.62 0.59
N GLU A 48 7.95 0.62 0.94
CA GLU A 48 7.90 1.06 2.34
C GLU A 48 6.86 0.26 3.14
N LEU A 49 5.67 0.05 2.58
CA LEU A 49 4.63 -0.78 3.18
C LEU A 49 5.07 -2.25 3.33
N ALA A 50 5.85 -2.76 2.37
CA ALA A 50 6.40 -4.12 2.44
C ALA A 50 7.45 -4.23 3.55
N ALA A 51 8.33 -3.23 3.67
CA ALA A 51 9.29 -3.14 4.77
C ALA A 51 8.62 -3.04 6.15
N ALA A 52 7.42 -2.48 6.22
CA ALA A 52 6.59 -2.43 7.43
C ALA A 52 5.71 -3.68 7.66
N GLU A 53 5.84 -4.70 6.81
CA GLU A 53 5.07 -5.96 6.84
C GLU A 53 3.55 -5.77 6.66
N LEU A 54 3.13 -4.66 6.03
CA LEU A 54 1.72 -4.38 5.75
C LEU A 54 1.27 -4.95 4.41
N VAL A 55 2.22 -5.17 3.49
CA VAL A 55 1.98 -5.81 2.20
C VAL A 55 3.10 -6.81 1.93
N THR A 56 2.82 -7.79 1.09
CA THR A 56 3.79 -8.81 0.67
C THR A 56 3.95 -8.72 -0.85
N GLN A 57 5.19 -8.64 -1.31
CA GLN A 57 5.47 -8.73 -2.74
C GLN A 57 5.28 -10.18 -3.21
N LYS A 58 4.49 -10.37 -4.27
CA LYS A 58 4.16 -11.67 -4.87
C LYS A 58 4.42 -11.59 -6.37
N GLY A 59 5.59 -12.06 -6.78
CA GLY A 59 6.06 -11.91 -8.16
C GLY A 59 6.18 -10.43 -8.54
N GLU A 60 5.45 -10.03 -9.57
CA GLU A 60 5.44 -8.66 -10.10
C GLU A 60 4.44 -7.75 -9.37
N GLY A 61 3.59 -8.30 -8.51
CA GLY A 61 2.56 -7.57 -7.79
C GLY A 61 2.75 -7.54 -6.27
N TYR A 62 1.78 -6.93 -5.60
CA TYR A 62 1.69 -6.84 -4.15
C TYR A 62 0.33 -7.36 -3.67
N GLU A 63 0.34 -8.00 -2.51
CA GLU A 63 -0.85 -8.43 -1.79
C GLU A 63 -0.86 -7.82 -0.39
N LEU A 64 -2.04 -7.62 0.19
CA LEU A 64 -2.15 -7.26 1.60
C LEU A 64 -1.66 -8.40 2.49
N SER A 65 -0.87 -8.05 3.51
CA SER A 65 -0.61 -8.96 4.61
C SER A 65 -1.83 -9.01 5.56
N PRO A 66 -1.93 -10.01 6.45
CA PRO A 66 -2.96 -10.03 7.50
C PRO A 66 -2.97 -8.74 8.33
N LYS A 67 -1.78 -8.27 8.74
CA LYS A 67 -1.57 -7.02 9.48
C LYS A 67 -2.06 -5.79 8.71
N GLY A 68 -1.78 -5.72 7.41
CA GLY A 68 -2.27 -4.66 6.55
C GLY A 68 -3.79 -4.68 6.40
N ASN A 69 -4.39 -5.87 6.29
CA ASN A 69 -5.84 -6.02 6.15
C ASN A 69 -6.59 -5.60 7.42
N GLU A 70 -6.06 -5.92 8.61
CA GLU A 70 -6.59 -5.44 9.89
C GLU A 70 -6.52 -3.90 9.95
N LEU A 71 -5.37 -3.31 9.64
CA LEU A 71 -5.18 -1.85 9.64
C LEU A 71 -6.18 -1.11 8.74
N VAL A 72 -6.42 -1.61 7.53
CA VAL A 72 -7.41 -1.03 6.61
C VAL A 72 -8.85 -1.31 7.04
N GLY A 73 -9.10 -2.43 7.72
CA GLY A 73 -10.42 -2.81 8.23
C GLY A 73 -10.83 -2.04 9.49
N SER A 74 -9.88 -1.59 10.30
CA SER A 74 -10.12 -0.89 11.56
C SER A 74 -10.27 0.63 11.43
N GLN A 75 -10.09 1.21 10.24
CA GLN A 75 -10.25 2.64 10.01
C GLN A 75 -11.56 2.93 9.24
N PRO A 76 -12.47 3.77 9.78
CA PRO A 76 -13.70 4.17 9.11
C PRO A 76 -13.46 4.92 7.79
#